data_AF-A0A8J6G1L0-F1
#
_entry.id   AF-A0A8J6G1L0-F1
#
_cell.length_a   1.000
_cell.length_b   1.000
_cell.length_c   1.000
_cell.angle_alpha   90.00
_cell.angle_beta   90.00
_cell.angle_gamma   90.00
#
_symmetry.space_group_name_H-M   'P 1'
#
loop_
_entity.id
_entity.type
_entity.pdbx_description
1 polymer ?
#
loop_
_entity_poly.entity_id
_entity_poly.type
_entity_poly.pdbx_seq_one_letter_code
_entity_poly.pdbx_strand_id
1 'polypeptide(L)'
;MPSLLGGLLSAPETTMVRMNVLADALKSINNAEKRGKRQVLIRPCSKVIVRFLTVMMKHGYIGEFEIIDDHRAGKIVVNLTGRLNKCGVISPRFDVQLKDLEKWQNNLLPSRQFGLGIHSYPIGHADNSNSQYLGLEAEMP
;
A
#
# COMPACT_ATOMS: atom_id res chain seq x y z
N MET A 1 42.23 13.79 -34.21
CA MET A 1 41.48 15.02 -33.85
C MET A 1 40.71 15.45 -35.08
N PRO A 2 39.39 15.75 -35.05
CA PRO A 2 38.47 15.89 -33.91
C PRO A 2 37.24 14.94 -33.94
N SER A 3 36.54 14.95 -32.80
CA SER A 3 35.33 14.25 -32.36
C SER A 3 34.02 14.84 -32.88
N LEU A 4 32.98 14.02 -33.15
CA LEU A 4 31.58 14.44 -33.08
C LEU A 4 30.65 13.29 -32.67
N LEU A 5 29.95 13.53 -31.55
CA LEU A 5 28.56 13.15 -31.22
C LEU A 5 28.16 11.67 -31.40
N GLY A 6 27.83 10.94 -30.34
CA GLY A 6 26.76 11.33 -29.42
C GLY A 6 25.51 10.51 -29.70
N GLY A 7 25.62 9.18 -29.57
CA GLY A 7 24.48 8.27 -29.56
C GLY A 7 24.23 7.81 -28.13
N LEU A 8 23.47 8.61 -27.37
CA LEU A 8 22.81 8.14 -26.16
C LEU A 8 21.93 6.95 -26.57
N LEU A 9 22.40 5.73 -26.31
CA LEU A 9 21.52 4.56 -26.29
C LEU A 9 20.43 4.87 -25.27
N SER A 10 19.22 5.12 -25.77
CA SER A 10 18.01 5.15 -24.97
C SER A 10 17.95 3.83 -24.20
N ALA A 11 18.07 3.92 -22.88
CA ALA A 11 17.82 2.78 -22.01
C ALA A 11 16.46 2.17 -22.40
N PRO A 12 16.34 0.84 -22.50
CA PRO A 12 15.04 0.22 -22.71
C PRO A 12 14.13 0.68 -21.56
N GLU A 13 13.06 1.43 -21.87
CA GLU A 13 11.97 1.61 -20.92
C GLU A 13 11.38 0.23 -20.68
N THR A 14 11.84 -0.42 -19.61
CA THR A 14 11.25 -1.65 -19.11
C THR A 14 9.81 -1.29 -18.77
N THR A 15 8.87 -1.63 -19.66
CA THR A 15 7.44 -1.61 -19.37
C THR A 15 7.19 -2.67 -18.31
N MET A 16 7.47 -2.30 -17.06
CA MET A 16 7.30 -3.14 -15.90
C MET A 16 5.80 -3.38 -15.74
N VAL A 17 5.38 -4.63 -15.98
CA VAL A 17 3.99 -5.02 -15.80
C VAL A 17 3.66 -4.87 -14.31
N ARG A 18 2.81 -3.89 -13.98
CA ARG A 18 2.37 -3.64 -12.59
C ARG A 18 1.46 -4.76 -12.14
N MET A 19 2.05 -5.82 -11.59
CA MET A 19 1.34 -7.01 -11.11
C MET A 19 0.44 -6.70 -9.90
N ASN A 20 0.84 -5.76 -9.04
CA ASN A 20 0.06 -5.40 -7.86
C ASN A 20 0.18 -3.91 -7.51
N VAL A 21 -0.76 -3.15 -8.05
CA VAL A 21 -0.88 -1.69 -7.87
C VAL A 21 -0.84 -1.25 -6.39
N LEU A 22 -1.36 -2.10 -5.51
CA LEU A 22 -1.43 -1.82 -4.09
C LEU A 22 -0.05 -1.95 -3.42
N ALA A 23 0.73 -2.95 -3.81
CA ALA A 23 2.10 -3.13 -3.31
C ALA A 23 2.99 -1.95 -3.70
N ASP A 24 2.86 -1.46 -4.94
CA ASP A 24 3.62 -0.29 -5.41
C ASP A 24 3.23 0.99 -4.66
N ALA A 25 1.93 1.18 -4.41
CA ALA A 25 1.42 2.32 -3.65
C ALA A 25 1.96 2.35 -2.22
N LEU A 26 1.85 1.23 -1.49
CA LEU A 26 2.34 1.15 -0.11
C LEU A 26 3.86 1.23 -0.02
N LYS A 27 4.59 0.63 -0.97
CA LYS A 27 6.05 0.72 -1.01
C LYS A 27 6.48 2.17 -1.20
N SER A 28 5.75 2.92 -2.02
CA SER A 28 5.98 4.36 -2.21
C SER A 28 5.71 5.16 -0.94
N ILE A 29 4.65 4.83 -0.19
CA ILE A 29 4.34 5.44 1.12
C ILE A 29 5.47 5.15 2.13
N ASN A 30 5.85 3.88 2.29
CA ASN A 30 6.89 3.45 3.23
C ASN A 30 8.24 4.13 2.92
N ASN A 31 8.61 4.19 1.64
CA ASN A 31 9.83 4.87 1.21
C ASN A 31 9.77 6.39 1.41
N ALA A 32 8.59 7.00 1.26
CA ALA A 32 8.41 8.44 1.49
C ALA A 32 8.51 8.77 2.99
N GLU A 33 7.90 7.95 3.85
CA GLU A 33 7.98 8.08 5.31
C GLU A 33 9.41 7.89 5.83
N LYS A 34 10.10 6.83 5.39
CA LYS A 34 11.51 6.60 5.74
C LYS A 34 12.44 7.74 5.31
N ARG A 35 12.05 8.50 4.28
CA ARG A 35 12.78 9.69 3.81
C ARG A 35 12.32 10.98 4.51
N GLY A 36 11.36 10.92 5.43
CA GLY A 36 10.80 12.08 6.12
C GLY A 36 10.02 13.04 5.21
N LYS A 37 9.47 12.55 4.09
CA LYS A 37 8.68 13.40 3.19
C LYS A 37 7.31 13.64 3.79
N ARG A 38 6.85 14.91 3.75
CA ARG A 38 5.53 15.31 4.26
C ARG A 38 4.36 14.88 3.37
N GLN A 39 4.64 14.58 2.09
CA GLN A 39 3.62 14.20 1.12
C GLN A 39 4.14 13.14 0.15
N VAL A 40 3.26 12.23 -0.26
CA VAL A 40 3.53 11.24 -1.28
C VAL A 40 2.45 11.26 -2.35
N LEU A 41 2.87 11.16 -3.60
CA LEU A 41 1.98 11.07 -4.73
C LEU A 41 1.96 9.63 -5.25
N ILE A 42 0.76 9.06 -5.33
CA ILE A 42 0.51 7.68 -5.76
C ILE A 42 -0.18 7.71 -7.12
N ARG A 43 0.36 6.93 -8.06
CA ARG A 43 -0.24 6.68 -9.39
C ARG A 43 -0.17 5.18 -9.66
N PRO A 44 -1.29 4.49 -9.95
CA PRO A 44 -2.65 4.95 -10.25
C PRO A 44 -3.59 4.93 -9.02
N CYS A 45 -4.71 5.64 -9.09
CA CYS A 45 -5.76 5.57 -8.08
C CYS A 45 -6.65 4.33 -8.31
N SER A 46 -6.89 3.55 -7.26
CA SER A 46 -7.80 2.40 -7.28
C SER A 46 -8.78 2.50 -6.11
N LYS A 47 -10.04 2.09 -6.31
CA LYS A 47 -11.06 2.05 -5.24
C LYS A 47 -10.58 1.31 -3.98
N VAL A 48 -9.80 0.25 -4.20
CA VAL A 48 -9.18 -0.54 -3.14
C VAL A 48 -8.19 0.31 -2.33
N ILE A 49 -7.29 1.05 -2.98
CA ILE A 49 -6.32 1.95 -2.32
C ILE A 49 -7.03 3.04 -1.52
N VAL A 50 -8.08 3.64 -2.09
CA VAL A 50 -8.87 4.67 -1.40
C VAL A 50 -9.50 4.12 -0.12
N ARG A 51 -10.13 2.93 -0.19
CA ARG A 51 -10.68 2.26 1.01
C ARG A 51 -9.62 2.01 2.07
N PHE A 52 -8.41 1.61 1.66
CA PHE A 52 -7.30 1.40 2.58
C PHE A 52 -6.81 2.70 3.23
N LEU A 53 -6.62 3.75 2.45
CA LEU A 53 -6.23 5.07 2.98
C LEU A 53 -7.30 5.60 3.95
N THR A 54 -8.59 5.40 3.68
CA THR A 54 -9.66 5.77 4.62
C THR A 54 -9.53 5.05 5.96
N VAL A 55 -9.21 3.75 5.98
CA VAL A 55 -9.02 3.02 7.24
C VAL A 55 -7.75 3.50 7.96
N MET A 56 -6.64 3.70 7.23
CA MET A 56 -5.41 4.24 7.81
C MET A 56 -5.60 5.64 8.42
N MET A 57 -6.41 6.48 7.79
CA MET A 57 -6.76 7.81 8.29
C MET A 57 -7.62 7.73 9.55
N LYS A 58 -8.60 6.82 9.60
CA LYS A 58 -9.45 6.60 10.80
C LYS A 58 -8.64 6.17 12.03
N HIS A 59 -7.59 5.38 11.83
CA HIS A 59 -6.69 4.96 12.91
C HIS A 59 -5.56 5.98 13.19
N GLY A 60 -5.47 7.08 12.44
CA GLY A 60 -4.48 8.14 12.67
C GLY A 60 -3.06 7.82 12.21
N TYR A 61 -2.88 6.83 11.32
CA TYR A 61 -1.57 6.50 10.73
C TYR A 61 -1.12 7.51 9.68
N ILE A 62 -2.07 7.98 8.87
CA ILE A 62 -1.86 8.98 7.83
C ILE A 62 -2.72 10.22 8.10
N GLY A 63 -2.34 11.34 7.52
CA GLY A 63 -3.15 12.55 7.54
C GLY A 63 -4.23 12.55 6.46
N GLU A 64 -4.59 13.75 6.02
CA GLU A 64 -5.54 13.94 4.92
C GLU A 64 -4.97 13.43 3.60
N PHE A 65 -5.85 12.92 2.74
CA PHE A 65 -5.49 12.53 1.39
C PHE A 65 -6.47 13.16 0.39
N GLU A 66 -5.94 13.57 -0.76
CA GLU A 66 -6.70 14.17 -1.85
C GLU A 66 -6.63 13.27 -3.09
N ILE A 67 -7.78 13.09 -3.72
CA ILE A 67 -7.87 12.35 -4.99
C ILE A 67 -7.98 13.39 -6.10
N ILE A 68 -6.97 13.39 -6.97
CA ILE A 68 -6.93 14.23 -8.17
C ILE A 68 -7.29 13.34 -9.35
N ASP A 69 -8.41 13.63 -10.02
CA ASP A 69 -8.77 12.93 -11.24
C ASP A 69 -8.07 13.55 -12.45
N ASP A 70 -7.36 12.72 -13.19
CA ASP A 70 -6.57 13.10 -14.37
C ASP A 70 -7.18 12.47 -15.64
N HIS A 71 -8.42 11.97 -15.56
CA HIS A 71 -9.16 11.25 -16.60
C HIS A 71 -8.53 9.94 -17.11
N ARG A 72 -7.26 9.66 -16.74
CA ARG A 72 -6.49 8.51 -17.22
C ARG A 72 -6.43 7.37 -16.21
N ALA A 73 -5.94 7.67 -15.01
CA ALA A 73 -5.77 6.67 -13.96
C ALA A 73 -5.91 7.25 -12.54
N GLY A 74 -6.25 8.55 -12.45
CA GLY A 74 -6.23 9.37 -11.24
C GLY A 74 -4.93 9.32 -10.45
N LYS A 75 -4.81 10.24 -9.50
CA LYS A 75 -3.63 10.44 -8.66
C LYS A 75 -4.13 10.64 -7.24
N ILE A 76 -3.39 10.13 -6.26
CA ILE A 76 -3.71 10.36 -4.86
C ILE A 76 -2.52 11.06 -4.23
N VAL A 77 -2.76 12.21 -3.61
CA VAL A 77 -1.79 12.90 -2.76
C VAL A 77 -2.13 12.54 -1.33
N VAL A 78 -1.18 11.93 -0.62
CA VAL A 78 -1.35 11.55 0.79
C VAL A 78 -0.41 12.38 1.63
N ASN A 79 -0.95 13.05 2.65
CA ASN A 79 -0.17 13.75 3.65
C ASN A 79 0.28 12.77 4.73
N LEU A 80 1.59 12.76 4.97
CA LEU A 80 2.27 11.85 5.88
C LEU A 80 2.57 12.57 7.19
N THR A 81 2.28 11.90 8.31
CA THR A 81 2.38 12.48 9.66
C THR A 81 3.69 12.14 10.35
N GLY A 82 4.53 11.27 9.78
CA GLY A 82 5.78 10.81 10.41
C GLY A 82 5.60 9.68 11.43
N ARG A 83 4.38 9.11 11.54
CA ARG A 83 4.02 8.13 12.57
C ARG A 83 4.00 6.69 12.07
N LEU A 84 4.06 6.49 10.76
CA LEU A 84 3.97 5.18 10.14
C LEU A 84 5.37 4.56 10.05
N ASN A 85 5.61 3.48 10.79
CA ASN A 85 6.91 2.80 10.79
C ASN A 85 7.09 1.91 9.55
N LYS A 86 6.06 1.11 9.24
CA LYS A 86 6.07 0.15 8.14
C LYS A 86 4.68 0.03 7.55
N CYS A 87 4.61 0.00 6.22
CA CYS A 87 3.46 -0.48 5.48
C CYS A 87 3.86 -1.40 4.32
N GLY A 88 3.08 -2.46 4.12
CA GLY A 88 3.35 -3.49 3.12
C GLY A 88 2.10 -4.32 2.81
N VAL A 89 2.13 -5.02 1.68
CA VAL A 89 1.07 -5.95 1.27
C VAL A 89 1.57 -7.37 1.48
N ILE A 90 0.72 -8.22 2.05
CA ILE A 90 0.96 -9.66 2.05
C ILE A 90 0.60 -10.24 0.67
N SER A 91 1.58 -10.87 0.03
CA SER A 91 1.44 -11.52 -1.27
C SER A 91 2.05 -12.92 -1.22
N PRO A 92 1.38 -13.97 -1.72
CA PRO A 92 0.04 -14.00 -2.33
C PRO A 92 -1.10 -13.76 -1.32
N ARG A 93 -2.31 -13.45 -1.80
CA ARG A 93 -3.48 -13.30 -0.93
C ARG A 93 -3.93 -14.68 -0.48
N PHE A 94 -3.72 -14.99 0.79
CA PHE A 94 -4.16 -16.24 1.38
C PHE A 94 -5.63 -16.14 1.80
N ASP A 95 -6.42 -17.15 1.45
CA ASP A 95 -7.71 -17.41 2.07
C ASP A 95 -7.44 -18.00 3.45
N VAL A 96 -7.84 -17.29 4.49
CA VAL A 96 -7.56 -17.69 5.87
C VAL A 96 -8.87 -17.73 6.63
N GLN A 97 -9.02 -18.81 7.40
CA GLN A 97 -10.16 -19.03 8.27
C GLN A 97 -10.05 -18.18 9.54
N LEU A 98 -11.19 -17.83 10.13
CA LEU A 98 -11.24 -17.13 11.41
C LEU A 98 -10.41 -17.81 12.52
N LYS A 99 -10.29 -19.14 12.49
CA LYS A 99 -9.51 -19.93 13.46
C LYS A 99 -8.00 -19.70 13.38
N ASP A 100 -7.49 -19.37 12.20
CA ASP A 100 -6.06 -19.15 11.98
C ASP A 100 -5.68 -17.66 12.04
N LEU A 101 -6.67 -16.77 12.21
CA LEU A 101 -6.46 -15.32 12.27
C LEU A 101 -5.55 -14.90 13.42
N GLU A 102 -5.70 -15.54 14.58
CA GLU A 102 -4.84 -15.26 15.74
C GLU A 102 -3.38 -15.68 15.48
N LYS A 103 -3.15 -16.78 14.75
CA LYS A 103 -1.80 -17.21 14.38
C LYS A 103 -1.15 -16.22 13.42
N TRP A 104 -1.90 -15.78 12.40
CA TRP A 104 -1.43 -14.77 11.46
C TRP A 104 -1.14 -13.44 12.16
N GLN A 105 -2.03 -13.00 13.07
CA GLN A 105 -1.82 -11.78 13.83
C GLN A 105 -0.55 -11.84 14.69
N ASN A 106 -0.29 -12.96 15.38
CA ASN A 106 0.92 -13.12 16.19
C ASN A 106 2.21 -13.22 15.35
N ASN A 107 2.13 -13.72 14.11
CA ASN A 107 3.28 -13.82 13.23
C ASN A 107 3.61 -12.50 12.52
N LEU A 108 2.59 -11.69 12.23
CA LEU A 108 2.70 -10.48 11.43
C LEU A 108 2.88 -9.22 12.29
N LEU A 109 2.23 -9.17 13.46
CA LEU A 109 2.32 -8.02 14.35
C LEU A 109 3.38 -8.26 15.42
N PRO A 110 4.24 -7.29 15.70
CA PRO A 110 5.23 -7.40 16.77
C PRO A 110 4.58 -7.51 18.16
N SER A 111 3.32 -7.09 18.31
CA SER A 111 2.56 -7.16 19.56
C SER A 111 1.06 -7.06 19.31
N ARG A 112 0.23 -7.70 20.15
CA ARG A 112 -1.24 -7.66 20.03
C ARG A 112 -1.83 -6.25 20.15
N GLN A 113 -1.13 -5.36 20.85
CA GLN A 113 -1.51 -3.95 21.02
C GLN A 113 -1.03 -3.05 19.87
N PHE A 114 -0.18 -3.57 18.97
CA PHE A 114 0.48 -2.78 17.94
C PHE A 114 0.21 -3.30 16.54
N GLY A 115 -0.38 -2.44 15.73
CA GLY A 115 -0.58 -2.61 14.30
C GLY A 115 -1.97 -3.09 13.89
N LEU A 116 -2.35 -2.73 12.67
CA LEU A 116 -3.69 -2.96 12.13
C LEU A 116 -3.65 -3.86 10.89
N GLY A 117 -4.12 -5.09 11.03
CA GLY A 117 -4.39 -5.98 9.90
C GLY A 117 -5.73 -5.64 9.24
N ILE A 118 -5.71 -5.25 7.96
CA ILE A 118 -6.94 -5.00 7.20
C ILE A 118 -7.30 -6.26 6.38
N HIS A 119 -8.54 -6.72 6.53
CA HIS A 119 -9.04 -7.93 5.88
C HIS A 119 -10.11 -7.56 4.87
N SER A 120 -10.10 -8.22 3.70
CA SER A 120 -11.16 -8.08 2.70
C SER A 120 -12.09 -9.27 2.81
N TYR A 121 -13.36 -9.00 3.11
CA TYR A 121 -14.42 -10.00 3.10
C TYR A 121 -15.20 -9.87 1.78
N PRO A 122 -15.50 -10.99 1.08
CA PRO A 122 -16.43 -10.94 -0.03
C PRO A 122 -17.81 -10.47 0.47
N ILE A 123 -18.33 -9.40 -0.12
CA ILE A 123 -19.67 -8.88 0.18
C ILE A 123 -20.67 -9.98 -0.23
N GLY A 124 -21.33 -10.60 0.75
CA GLY A 124 -22.38 -11.60 0.53
C GLY A 124 -22.17 -12.98 1.17
N HIS A 125 -21.11 -13.20 1.94
CA HIS A 125 -20.93 -14.44 2.71
C HIS A 125 -20.63 -14.12 4.18
N ALA A 126 -21.67 -13.92 4.99
CA ALA A 126 -21.52 -13.89 6.45
C ALA A 126 -21.41 -15.31 7.05
N ASP A 127 -21.66 -16.35 6.23
CA ASP A 127 -21.89 -17.71 6.72
C ASP A 127 -20.69 -18.66 6.49
N ASN A 128 -19.77 -18.34 5.56
CA ASN A 128 -18.48 -19.04 5.46
C ASN A 128 -17.38 -18.17 6.07
N SER A 129 -16.69 -18.71 7.07
CA SER A 129 -15.64 -18.13 7.91
C SER A 129 -14.32 -17.80 7.20
N ASN A 130 -14.35 -17.62 5.88
CA ASN A 130 -13.17 -17.35 5.05
C ASN A 130 -13.06 -15.85 4.76
N SER A 131 -11.88 -15.30 5.04
CA SER A 131 -11.53 -13.90 4.74
C SER A 131 -10.27 -13.86 3.91
N GLN A 132 -10.24 -12.99 2.91
CA GLN A 132 -9.03 -12.77 2.11
C GLN A 132 -8.18 -11.72 2.80
N TYR A 133 -6.95 -12.11 3.14
CA TYR A 133 -6.02 -11.21 3.79
C TYR A 133 -5.47 -10.24 2.75
N LEU A 134 -5.83 -8.98 2.91
CA LEU A 134 -5.10 -7.88 2.32
C LEU A 134 -4.19 -7.33 3.40
N GLY A 135 -3.23 -8.17 3.80
CA GLY A 135 -2.38 -7.91 4.93
C GLY A 135 -1.67 -6.58 4.76
N LEU A 136 -2.12 -5.62 5.54
CA LEU A 136 -1.46 -4.35 5.79
C LEU A 136 -0.85 -4.49 7.17
N GLU A 137 0.46 -4.32 7.23
CA GLU A 137 1.12 -4.02 8.49
C GLU A 137 1.14 -2.50 8.57
N ALA A 138 0.62 -1.90 9.64
CA ALA A 138 0.81 -0.48 9.92
C ALA A 138 1.27 -0.38 11.37
N GLU A 139 2.59 -0.41 11.60
CA GLU A 139 3.14 -0.31 12.96
C GLU A 139 3.06 1.14 13.45
N MET A 140 2.47 1.32 14.64
CA MET A 140 2.51 2.57 15.42
C MET A 140 3.62 2.43 16.47
N PRO A 141 4.37 3.49 16.81
CA PRO A 141 5.20 3.51 18.02
C PRO A 141 4.37 3.52 19.30
#